data_AF-A0A9W9TKP7-F1
#
_entry.id   AF-A0A9W9TKP7-F1
#
_cell.length_a   1.000
_cell.length_b   1.000
_cell.length_c   1.000
_cell.angle_alpha   90.00
_cell.angle_beta   90.00
_cell.angle_gamma   90.00
#
_symmetry.space_group_name_H-M   'P 1'
#
loop_
_entity.id
_entity.type
_entity.pdbx_description
1 polymer ?
#
loop_
_entity_poly.entity_id
_entity_poly.type
_entity_poly.pdbx_seq_one_letter_code
_entity_poly.pdbx_strand_id
1 'polypeptide(L)'
;MDFQVWDFPGQLEYLEPSFDLEDIFGSLGALVWVIDAQDDYIDSVARLNRTILTVQQYYPGINIEVFIHKVDGLSDEYRTDTFQDIVQRISDELSDAGYENAPVHYYLTSIYDYSVFEAFSKVIQKLIPNLSTLENLINTLGNNCGFEKTYLFDVLSKIYIASDTRPVDMACYEMCSDYIDVIVDISELYSWDHAERRPKGEQIQEAESHVVLHDETMIHLMEMNKYAMALGIILK
;
A
#
# COMPACT_ATOMS: atom_id res chain seq x y z
N MET A 1 1.98 -12.83 3.92
CA MET A 1 0.56 -12.73 3.53
C MET A 1 0.47 -13.27 2.11
N ASP A 2 -0.41 -14.21 1.82
CA ASP A 2 -0.56 -14.74 0.46
C ASP A 2 -1.64 -13.93 -0.27
N PHE A 3 -1.24 -12.85 -0.93
CA PHE A 3 -2.11 -12.13 -1.86
C PHE A 3 -1.99 -12.78 -3.24
N GLN A 4 -3.11 -13.22 -3.79
CA GLN A 4 -3.15 -13.62 -5.19
C GLN A 4 -3.40 -12.40 -6.06
N VAL A 5 -2.36 -11.94 -6.77
CA VAL A 5 -2.48 -10.85 -7.74
C VAL A 5 -2.92 -11.44 -9.08
N TRP A 6 -4.00 -10.90 -9.61
CA TRP A 6 -4.52 -11.25 -10.93
C TRP A 6 -4.30 -10.07 -11.86
N ASP A 7 -3.36 -10.22 -12.80
CA ASP A 7 -3.11 -9.22 -13.83
C ASP A 7 -4.01 -9.46 -15.03
N PHE A 8 -4.81 -8.46 -15.38
CA PHE A 8 -5.75 -8.54 -16.49
C PHE A 8 -5.29 -7.70 -17.68
N PRO A 9 -5.29 -8.25 -18.92
CA PRO A 9 -4.97 -7.51 -20.12
C PRO A 9 -6.02 -6.42 -20.42
N GLY A 10 -5.62 -5.15 -20.42
CA GLY A 10 -6.53 -4.00 -20.59
C GLY A 10 -7.36 -3.94 -21.90
N GLN A 11 -7.12 -4.85 -22.85
CA GLN A 11 -7.85 -4.95 -24.12
C GLN A 11 -9.05 -5.91 -24.08
N LEU A 12 -9.21 -6.69 -23.01
CA LEU A 12 -10.30 -7.66 -22.90
C LEU A 12 -11.56 -6.96 -22.37
N GLU A 13 -12.68 -7.16 -23.07
CA GLU A 13 -14.00 -6.91 -22.49
C GLU A 13 -14.31 -8.06 -21.52
N TYR A 14 -14.04 -7.84 -20.24
CA TYR A 14 -14.24 -8.84 -19.18
C TYR A 14 -15.71 -9.28 -19.00
N LEU A 15 -16.64 -8.59 -19.67
CA LEU A 15 -18.07 -8.91 -19.70
C LEU A 15 -18.43 -9.94 -20.77
N GLU A 16 -17.45 -10.47 -21.50
CA GLU A 16 -17.71 -11.58 -22.40
C GLU A 16 -18.08 -12.84 -21.62
N PRO A 17 -19.10 -13.60 -22.06
CA PRO A 17 -19.55 -14.83 -21.40
C PRO A 17 -18.54 -15.99 -21.44
N SER A 18 -17.35 -15.75 -22.02
CA SER A 18 -16.21 -16.66 -22.03
C SER A 18 -15.44 -16.67 -20.70
N PHE A 19 -15.59 -15.63 -19.88
CA PHE A 19 -14.98 -15.53 -18.55
C PHE A 19 -15.97 -15.91 -17.47
N ASP A 20 -15.52 -16.79 -16.56
CA ASP A 20 -16.29 -17.12 -15.36
C ASP A 20 -16.11 -16.00 -14.32
N LEU A 21 -17.03 -15.04 -14.37
CA LEU A 21 -17.04 -13.89 -13.46
C LEU A 21 -17.19 -14.30 -12.00
N GLU A 22 -17.75 -15.48 -11.72
CA GLU A 22 -17.96 -15.98 -10.36
C GLU A 22 -16.65 -16.52 -9.76
N ASP A 23 -15.85 -17.22 -10.56
CA ASP A 23 -14.49 -17.64 -10.16
C ASP A 23 -13.54 -16.45 -9.98
N ILE A 24 -13.71 -15.39 -10.80
CA ILE A 24 -12.85 -14.20 -10.72
C ILE A 24 -13.26 -13.30 -9.56
N PHE A 25 -14.51 -12.83 -9.54
CA PHE A 25 -14.96 -11.82 -8.56
C PHE A 25 -15.46 -12.40 -7.25
N GLY A 26 -15.80 -13.69 -7.19
CA GLY A 26 -16.31 -14.33 -5.97
C GLY A 26 -15.30 -14.39 -4.83
N SER A 27 -13.99 -14.45 -5.13
CA SER A 27 -12.92 -14.46 -4.12
C SER A 27 -12.14 -13.15 -3.97
N LEU A 28 -12.41 -12.16 -4.82
CA LEU A 28 -11.69 -10.88 -4.78
C LEU A 28 -12.19 -10.00 -3.63
N GLY A 29 -11.25 -9.43 -2.87
CA GLY A 29 -11.58 -8.44 -1.84
C GLY A 29 -11.45 -6.99 -2.30
N ALA A 30 -10.58 -6.72 -3.28
CA ALA A 30 -10.38 -5.40 -3.84
C ALA A 30 -10.07 -5.50 -5.35
N LEU A 31 -10.56 -4.52 -6.09
CA LEU A 31 -10.25 -4.28 -7.50
C LEU A 31 -9.40 -3.03 -7.60
N VAL A 32 -8.17 -3.19 -8.08
CA VAL A 32 -7.27 -2.06 -8.37
C VAL A 32 -7.30 -1.79 -9.88
N TRP A 33 -7.75 -0.61 -10.27
CA TRP A 33 -7.75 -0.17 -11.65
C TRP A 33 -6.68 0.90 -11.89
N VAL A 34 -5.83 0.68 -12.88
CA VAL A 34 -4.70 1.58 -13.17
C VAL A 34 -5.03 2.44 -14.40
N ILE A 35 -4.96 3.75 -14.24
CA ILE A 35 -5.13 4.75 -15.30
C ILE A 35 -3.78 5.42 -15.54
N ASP A 36 -3.29 5.39 -16.77
CA ASP A 36 -2.08 6.14 -17.14
C ASP A 36 -2.42 7.64 -17.26
N ALA A 37 -1.82 8.48 -16.42
CA ALA A 37 -2.08 9.92 -16.40
C ALA A 37 -1.38 10.68 -17.55
N GLN A 38 -0.44 10.04 -18.26
CA GLN A 38 0.30 10.65 -19.37
C GLN A 38 -0.28 10.32 -20.75
N ASP A 39 -1.23 9.39 -20.83
CA ASP A 39 -1.89 8.96 -22.07
C ASP A 39 -3.36 9.38 -22.09
N ASP A 40 -4.05 9.12 -23.20
CA ASP A 40 -5.50 9.34 -23.31
C ASP A 40 -6.27 8.36 -22.40
N TYR A 41 -6.76 8.88 -21.28
CA TYR A 41 -7.50 8.11 -20.28
C TYR A 41 -9.01 8.04 -20.54
N ILE A 42 -9.55 8.68 -21.58
CA ILE A 42 -11.00 8.73 -21.83
C ILE A 42 -11.59 7.32 -21.97
N ASP A 43 -11.00 6.50 -22.82
CA ASP A 43 -11.45 5.12 -23.03
C ASP A 43 -11.28 4.26 -21.77
N SER A 44 -10.22 4.49 -21.01
CA SER A 44 -9.94 3.79 -19.76
C SER A 44 -10.98 4.11 -18.68
N VAL A 45 -11.38 5.38 -18.57
CA VAL A 45 -12.44 5.84 -17.66
C VAL A 45 -13.79 5.24 -18.04
N ALA A 46 -14.16 5.25 -19.33
CA ALA A 46 -15.41 4.65 -19.79
C ALA A 46 -15.48 3.14 -19.50
N ARG A 47 -14.37 2.41 -19.69
CA ARG A 47 -14.26 0.98 -19.34
C ARG A 47 -14.34 0.74 -17.84
N LEU A 48 -13.69 1.60 -17.05
CA LEU A 48 -13.76 1.55 -15.60
C LEU A 48 -15.21 1.70 -15.13
N ASN A 49 -15.94 2.72 -15.60
CA ASN A 49 -17.33 2.96 -15.19
C ASN A 49 -18.23 1.76 -15.51
N ARG A 50 -18.11 1.18 -16.70
CA ARG A 50 -18.85 -0.05 -17.04
C ARG A 50 -18.52 -1.23 -16.12
N THR A 51 -17.26 -1.36 -15.72
CA THR A 51 -16.80 -2.40 -14.79
C THR A 51 -17.34 -2.15 -13.38
N ILE A 52 -17.25 -0.92 -12.88
CA ILE A 52 -17.77 -0.52 -11.56
C ILE A 52 -19.27 -0.83 -11.47
N LEU A 53 -20.06 -0.46 -12.48
CA LEU A 53 -21.51 -0.70 -12.49
C LEU A 53 -21.83 -2.20 -12.40
N THR A 54 -21.06 -3.03 -13.08
CA THR A 54 -21.23 -4.49 -13.03
C THR A 54 -20.84 -5.04 -11.66
N VAL A 55 -19.66 -4.65 -11.15
CA VAL A 55 -19.16 -5.11 -9.86
C VAL A 55 -20.07 -4.67 -8.72
N GLN A 56 -20.54 -3.43 -8.71
CA GLN A 56 -21.48 -2.93 -7.69
C GLN A 56 -22.83 -3.66 -7.72
N GLN A 57 -23.30 -4.06 -8.90
CA GLN A 57 -24.57 -4.77 -9.03
C GLN A 57 -24.50 -6.23 -8.53
N TYR A 58 -23.41 -6.94 -8.80
CA TYR A 58 -23.27 -8.38 -8.50
C TYR A 58 -22.43 -8.67 -7.25
N TYR A 59 -21.45 -7.83 -6.92
CA TYR A 59 -20.45 -8.03 -5.88
C TYR A 59 -20.20 -6.75 -5.05
N PRO A 60 -21.18 -6.29 -4.24
CA PRO A 60 -21.08 -5.03 -3.50
C PRO A 60 -20.02 -5.04 -2.38
N GLY A 61 -19.44 -6.20 -2.06
CA GLY A 61 -18.40 -6.35 -1.03
C GLY A 61 -16.98 -6.06 -1.51
N ILE A 62 -16.77 -5.80 -2.81
CA ILE A 62 -15.45 -5.55 -3.38
C ILE A 62 -15.11 -4.06 -3.23
N ASN A 63 -13.94 -3.78 -2.64
CA ASN A 63 -13.41 -2.41 -2.58
C ASN A 63 -12.87 -1.99 -3.95
N ILE A 64 -13.20 -0.78 -4.40
CA ILE A 64 -12.78 -0.28 -5.72
C ILE A 64 -11.74 0.82 -5.52
N GLU A 65 -10.56 0.59 -6.06
CA GLU A 65 -9.38 1.42 -5.85
C GLU A 65 -8.82 1.83 -7.23
N VAL A 66 -8.67 3.12 -7.49
CA VAL A 66 -8.22 3.65 -8.77
C VAL A 66 -6.86 4.30 -8.59
N PHE A 67 -5.87 3.78 -9.30
CA PHE A 67 -4.50 4.30 -9.31
C PHE A 67 -4.31 5.15 -10.56
N ILE A 68 -4.23 6.46 -10.35
CA ILE A 68 -3.81 7.41 -11.38
C ILE A 68 -2.29 7.37 -11.39
N HIS A 69 -1.74 6.72 -12.41
CA HIS A 69 -0.37 6.26 -12.46
C HIS A 69 0.50 7.12 -13.39
N LYS A 70 1.84 7.01 -13.23
CA LYS A 70 2.85 7.81 -13.94
C LYS A 70 2.74 9.32 -13.72
N VAL A 71 2.43 9.72 -12.49
CA VAL A 71 2.29 11.15 -12.14
C VAL A 71 3.62 11.89 -12.03
N ASP A 72 4.76 11.18 -12.11
CA ASP A 72 6.13 11.70 -12.03
C ASP A 72 6.52 12.63 -13.18
N GLY A 73 5.93 12.46 -14.36
CA GLY A 73 6.20 13.30 -15.53
C GLY A 73 5.36 14.58 -15.57
N LEU A 74 4.48 14.80 -14.60
CA LEU A 74 3.50 15.88 -14.60
C LEU A 74 3.92 17.01 -13.66
N SER A 75 3.56 18.25 -13.99
CA SER A 75 3.67 19.35 -13.04
C SER A 75 2.62 19.25 -11.93
N ASP A 76 2.86 19.87 -10.79
CA ASP A 76 1.94 19.85 -9.64
C ASP A 76 0.53 20.36 -10.00
N GLU A 77 0.47 21.42 -10.81
CA GLU A 77 -0.79 21.98 -11.33
C GLU A 77 -1.52 20.94 -12.20
N TYR A 78 -0.82 20.37 -13.19
CA TYR A 78 -1.41 19.40 -14.11
C TYR A 78 -1.84 18.11 -13.43
N ARG A 79 -1.10 17.67 -12.40
CA ARG A 79 -1.46 16.52 -11.56
C ARG A 79 -2.77 16.75 -10.82
N THR A 80 -2.94 17.95 -10.25
CA THR A 80 -4.18 18.32 -9.54
C THR A 80 -5.36 18.40 -10.50
N ASP A 81 -5.17 19.02 -11.66
CA ASP A 81 -6.20 19.16 -12.68
C ASP A 81 -6.62 17.79 -13.25
N THR A 82 -5.66 16.93 -13.58
CA THR A 82 -5.92 15.57 -14.08
C THR A 82 -6.63 14.72 -13.05
N PHE A 83 -6.23 14.82 -11.78
CA PHE A 83 -6.91 14.14 -10.68
C PHE A 83 -8.38 14.58 -10.57
N GLN A 84 -8.63 15.88 -10.57
CA GLN A 84 -10.00 16.42 -10.47
C GLN A 84 -10.85 16.02 -11.68
N ASP A 85 -10.31 16.07 -12.90
CA ASP A 85 -11.03 15.69 -14.11
C ASP A 85 -11.42 14.20 -14.09
N ILE A 86 -10.49 13.31 -13.75
CA ILE A 86 -10.76 11.86 -13.66
C ILE A 86 -11.82 11.57 -12.59
N VAL A 87 -11.67 12.15 -11.39
CA VAL A 87 -12.61 11.95 -10.28
C VAL A 87 -14.00 12.47 -10.66
N GLN A 88 -14.08 13.65 -11.27
CA GLN A 88 -15.35 14.23 -11.68
C GLN A 88 -16.05 13.36 -12.73
N ARG A 89 -15.34 12.93 -13.78
CA ARG A 89 -15.94 12.09 -14.84
C ARG A 89 -16.47 10.77 -14.32
N ILE A 90 -15.71 10.11 -13.44
CA ILE A 90 -16.14 8.85 -12.81
C ILE A 90 -17.35 9.09 -11.92
N SER A 91 -17.32 10.15 -11.10
CA SER A 91 -18.43 10.50 -10.21
C SER A 91 -19.70 10.87 -10.97
N ASP A 92 -19.59 11.64 -12.06
CA ASP A 92 -20.73 12.08 -12.86
C ASP A 92 -21.40 10.88 -13.56
N GLU A 93 -20.62 9.98 -14.19
CA GLU A 93 -21.17 8.77 -14.83
C GLU A 93 -21.81 7.80 -13.84
N LEU A 94 -21.22 7.64 -12.65
CA LEU A 94 -21.80 6.80 -11.59
C LEU A 94 -23.09 7.41 -11.02
N SER A 95 -23.13 8.73 -10.85
CA SER A 95 -24.32 9.47 -10.43
C SER A 95 -25.46 9.34 -11.45
N ASP A 96 -25.16 9.47 -12.75
CA ASP A 96 -26.13 9.29 -13.84
C ASP A 96 -26.72 7.87 -13.86
N ALA A 97 -25.94 6.86 -13.45
CA ALA A 97 -26.39 5.48 -13.30
C ALA A 97 -27.14 5.21 -11.98
N GLY A 98 -27.29 6.21 -11.10
CA GLY A 98 -28.01 6.13 -9.83
C GLY A 98 -27.17 5.75 -8.61
N TYR A 99 -25.83 5.77 -8.72
CA TYR A 99 -24.89 5.49 -7.64
C TYR A 99 -24.26 6.79 -7.13
N GLU A 100 -24.98 7.55 -6.29
CA GLU A 100 -24.52 8.86 -5.79
C GLU A 100 -23.34 8.78 -4.79
N ASN A 101 -23.02 7.60 -4.23
CA ASN A 101 -21.93 7.42 -3.27
C ASN A 101 -21.25 6.05 -3.43
N ALA A 102 -20.81 5.71 -4.64
CA ALA A 102 -20.00 4.51 -4.84
C ALA A 102 -18.69 4.61 -4.02
N PRO A 103 -18.30 3.56 -3.28
CA PRO A 103 -17.08 3.55 -2.46
C PRO A 103 -15.83 3.37 -3.35
N VAL A 104 -15.55 4.36 -4.18
CA VAL A 104 -14.37 4.42 -5.06
C VAL A 104 -13.31 5.28 -4.39
N HIS A 105 -12.10 4.73 -4.30
CA HIS A 105 -10.96 5.42 -3.70
C HIS A 105 -9.91 5.72 -4.77
N TYR A 106 -9.27 6.88 -4.69
CA TYR A 106 -8.35 7.36 -5.70
C TYR A 106 -6.96 7.58 -5.10
N TYR A 107 -5.92 7.18 -5.83
CA TYR A 107 -4.53 7.31 -5.44
C TYR A 107 -3.70 7.83 -6.60
N LEU A 108 -2.87 8.83 -6.32
CA LEU A 108 -1.83 9.27 -7.24
C LEU A 108 -0.61 8.39 -6.99
N THR A 109 -0.10 7.77 -8.05
CA THR A 109 0.95 6.75 -7.92
C THR A 109 2.06 6.91 -8.97
N SER A 110 3.30 6.66 -8.56
CA SER A 110 4.46 6.55 -9.43
C SER A 110 5.40 5.44 -8.96
N ILE A 111 6.06 4.77 -9.89
CA ILE A 111 7.10 3.76 -9.59
C ILE A 111 8.45 4.38 -9.22
N TYR A 112 8.62 5.69 -9.41
CA TYR A 112 9.86 6.40 -9.11
C TYR A 112 9.87 7.01 -7.70
N ASP A 113 8.71 7.03 -7.05
CA ASP A 113 8.56 7.44 -5.66
C ASP A 113 7.91 6.32 -4.84
N TYR A 114 7.67 6.59 -3.57
CA TYR A 114 7.10 5.62 -2.63
C TYR A 114 5.56 5.59 -2.62
N SER A 115 4.90 6.37 -3.49
CA SER A 115 3.44 6.52 -3.50
C SER A 115 2.71 5.24 -3.91
N VAL A 116 3.28 4.43 -4.82
CA VAL A 116 2.71 3.13 -5.18
C VAL A 116 2.63 2.20 -3.96
N PHE A 117 3.70 2.14 -3.16
CA PHE A 117 3.72 1.28 -1.97
C PHE A 117 2.76 1.80 -0.89
N GLU A 118 2.65 3.12 -0.72
CA GLU A 118 1.67 3.70 0.20
C GLU A 118 0.22 3.41 -0.24
N ALA A 119 -0.07 3.55 -1.54
CA ALA A 119 -1.38 3.22 -2.10
C ALA A 119 -1.72 1.75 -1.86
N PHE A 120 -0.80 0.83 -2.19
CA PHE A 120 -0.99 -0.60 -1.91
C PHE A 120 -1.16 -0.91 -0.43
N SER A 121 -0.45 -0.20 0.46
CA SER A 121 -0.60 -0.36 1.90
C SER A 121 -2.01 -0.01 2.36
N LYS A 122 -2.59 1.08 1.84
CA LYS A 122 -3.98 1.46 2.12
C LYS A 122 -4.99 0.47 1.55
N VAL A 123 -4.73 -0.08 0.36
CA VAL A 123 -5.60 -1.12 -0.24
C VAL A 123 -5.58 -2.38 0.61
N ILE A 124 -4.39 -2.86 0.99
CA ILE A 124 -4.22 -4.08 1.79
C ILE A 124 -4.82 -3.93 3.18
N GLN A 125 -4.71 -2.75 3.81
CA GLN A 125 -5.35 -2.45 5.09
C GLN A 125 -6.85 -2.72 5.08
N LYS A 126 -7.54 -2.33 4.01
CA LYS A 126 -8.99 -2.58 3.86
C LYS A 126 -9.33 -4.06 3.69
N LEU A 127 -8.38 -4.89 3.28
CA LEU A 127 -8.55 -6.34 3.13
C LEU A 127 -8.30 -7.13 4.41
N ILE A 128 -7.57 -6.55 5.37
CA ILE A 128 -7.18 -7.25 6.59
C ILE A 128 -8.36 -7.34 7.56
N PRO A 129 -8.82 -8.55 7.93
CA PRO A 129 -9.84 -8.69 8.94
C PRO A 129 -9.29 -8.23 10.30
N ASN A 130 -10.08 -7.44 11.03
CA ASN A 130 -9.74 -6.90 12.36
C ASN A 130 -8.57 -5.89 12.40
N LEU A 131 -8.33 -5.14 11.32
CA LEU A 131 -7.33 -4.05 11.30
C LEU A 131 -7.43 -3.12 12.52
N SER A 132 -8.64 -2.76 12.93
CA SER A 132 -8.89 -1.89 14.08
C SER A 132 -8.26 -2.39 15.39
N THR A 133 -8.10 -3.71 15.56
CA THR A 133 -7.42 -4.27 16.73
C THR A 133 -5.92 -4.01 16.66
N LEU A 134 -5.32 -4.18 15.49
CA LEU A 134 -3.88 -3.89 15.27
C LEU A 134 -3.59 -2.40 15.47
N GLU A 135 -4.41 -1.52 14.88
CA GLU A 135 -4.28 -0.07 15.05
C GLU A 135 -4.39 0.33 16.53
N ASN A 136 -5.36 -0.23 17.28
CA ASN A 136 -5.49 0.03 18.70
C ASN A 136 -4.28 -0.42 19.53
N LEU A 137 -3.67 -1.56 19.17
CA LEU A 137 -2.44 -2.03 19.82
C LEU A 137 -1.26 -1.11 19.51
N ILE A 138 -1.07 -0.72 18.25
CA ILE A 138 -0.01 0.21 17.83
C ILE A 138 -0.20 1.57 18.51
N ASN A 139 -1.43 2.09 18.56
CA ASN A 139 -1.75 3.33 19.27
C ASN A 139 -1.46 3.24 20.76
N THR A 140 -1.80 2.12 21.39
CA THR A 140 -1.52 1.89 22.82
C THR A 140 -0.02 1.88 23.07
N LEU A 141 0.75 1.21 22.20
CA LEU A 141 2.21 1.19 22.28
C LEU A 141 2.79 2.61 22.10
N GLY A 142 2.43 3.28 21.01
CA GLY A 142 2.95 4.60 20.66
C GLY A 142 2.65 5.65 21.73
N ASN A 143 1.43 5.66 22.28
CA ASN A 143 1.03 6.63 23.31
C ASN A 143 1.72 6.37 24.67
N ASN A 144 1.96 5.12 25.03
CA ASN A 144 2.62 4.80 26.31
C ASN A 144 4.14 4.98 26.25
N CYS A 145 4.75 4.79 25.08
CA CYS A 145 6.19 4.90 24.89
C CYS A 145 6.65 6.28 24.39
N GLY A 146 5.73 7.16 24.00
CA GLY A 146 6.05 8.50 23.48
C GLY A 146 6.57 8.48 22.04
N PHE A 147 6.20 7.50 21.23
CA PHE A 147 6.62 7.41 19.83
C PHE A 147 5.88 8.45 18.98
N GLU A 148 6.58 9.15 18.09
CA GLU A 148 6.02 10.15 17.18
C GLU A 148 5.32 9.51 15.97
N LYS A 149 5.81 8.36 15.51
CA LYS A 149 5.15 7.57 14.47
C LYS A 149 5.49 6.09 14.62
N THR A 150 4.55 5.21 14.30
CA THR A 150 4.77 3.76 14.33
C THR A 150 4.12 3.08 13.15
N TYR A 151 4.91 2.25 12.46
CA TYR A 151 4.51 1.47 11.30
C TYR A 151 4.83 -0.01 11.49
N LEU A 152 3.92 -0.87 11.06
CA LEU A 152 4.15 -2.31 10.96
C LEU A 152 4.34 -2.67 9.49
N PHE A 153 5.58 -2.93 9.09
CA PHE A 153 5.96 -3.23 7.71
C PHE A 153 6.05 -4.73 7.44
N ASP A 154 5.74 -5.11 6.20
CA ASP A 154 6.30 -6.31 5.57
C ASP A 154 7.62 -5.94 4.88
N VAL A 155 8.73 -6.54 5.34
CA VAL A 155 10.11 -6.19 4.96
C VAL A 155 10.40 -6.44 3.48
N LEU A 156 9.78 -7.48 2.89
CA LEU A 156 10.02 -7.86 1.49
C LEU A 156 9.29 -6.93 0.51
N SER A 157 8.03 -6.60 0.81
CA SER A 157 7.19 -5.80 -0.08
C SER A 157 7.23 -4.30 0.21
N LYS A 158 7.81 -3.89 1.35
CA LYS A 158 7.79 -2.52 1.88
C LYS A 158 6.39 -1.97 2.18
N ILE A 159 5.37 -2.81 2.11
CA ILE A 159 3.99 -2.42 2.40
C ILE A 159 3.82 -2.38 3.92
N TYR A 160 3.21 -1.31 4.43
CA TYR A 160 2.83 -1.25 5.84
C TYR A 160 1.42 -1.83 6.04
N ILE A 161 1.38 -2.89 6.85
CA ILE A 161 0.17 -3.64 7.20
C ILE A 161 -0.73 -2.82 8.12
N ALA A 162 -0.14 -2.05 9.03
CA ALA A 162 -0.85 -1.19 9.96
C ALA A 162 0.02 0.00 10.35
N SER A 163 -0.63 1.10 10.72
CA SER A 163 0.00 2.32 11.25
C SER A 163 -0.77 2.77 12.48
N ASP A 164 -0.17 3.65 13.27
CA ASP A 164 -0.94 4.46 14.21
C ASP A 164 -1.99 5.34 13.50
N THR A 165 -2.94 5.88 14.27
CA THR A 165 -4.03 6.72 13.74
C THR A 165 -3.61 8.14 13.35
N ARG A 166 -2.32 8.50 13.49
CA ARG A 166 -1.85 9.81 13.05
C ARG A 166 -1.80 9.82 11.51
N PRO A 167 -1.90 10.99 10.86
CA PRO A 167 -1.70 11.09 9.42
C PRO A 167 -0.38 10.43 9.02
N VAL A 168 -0.38 9.74 7.89
CA VAL A 168 0.85 9.18 7.31
C VAL A 168 1.69 10.34 6.81
N ASP A 169 2.93 10.40 7.29
CA ASP A 169 3.94 11.31 6.76
C ASP A 169 4.81 10.53 5.78
N MET A 170 4.78 10.95 4.52
CA MET A 170 5.54 10.27 3.48
C MET A 170 7.03 10.36 3.73
N ALA A 171 7.56 11.46 4.25
CA ALA A 171 8.98 11.54 4.57
C ALA A 171 9.39 10.49 5.61
N CYS A 172 8.56 10.28 6.63
CA CYS A 172 8.75 9.24 7.63
C CYS A 172 8.67 7.83 7.03
N TYR A 173 7.73 7.60 6.12
CA TYR A 173 7.58 6.32 5.43
C TYR A 173 8.81 5.98 4.57
N GLU A 174 9.29 6.95 3.78
CA GLU A 174 10.49 6.82 2.94
C GLU A 174 11.71 6.49 3.78
N MET A 175 11.95 7.23 4.86
CA MET A 175 13.07 6.97 5.78
C MET A 175 13.01 5.58 6.39
N CYS A 176 11.84 5.12 6.82
CA CYS A 176 11.68 3.76 7.35
C CYS A 176 11.91 2.69 6.27
N SER A 177 11.41 2.90 5.05
CA SER A 177 11.59 1.97 3.94
C SER A 177 13.06 1.82 3.56
N ASP A 178 13.77 2.93 3.37
CA ASP A 178 15.21 2.96 3.08
C ASP A 178 16.01 2.30 4.20
N TYR A 179 15.63 2.54 5.46
CA TYR A 179 16.32 1.94 6.58
C TYR A 179 16.13 0.42 6.63
N ILE A 180 14.95 -0.10 6.26
CA ILE A 180 14.75 -1.55 6.14
C ILE A 180 15.73 -2.13 5.10
N ASP A 181 15.91 -1.48 3.94
CA ASP A 181 16.87 -1.95 2.92
C ASP A 181 18.30 -1.99 3.45
N VAL A 182 18.74 -0.94 4.15
CA VAL A 182 20.07 -0.92 4.78
C VAL A 182 20.25 -2.09 5.75
N ILE A 183 19.24 -2.39 6.58
CA ILE A 183 19.32 -3.49 7.53
C ILE A 183 19.34 -4.85 6.81
N VAL A 184 18.52 -5.04 5.78
CA VAL A 184 18.51 -6.26 4.97
C VAL A 184 19.87 -6.46 4.29
N ASP A 185 20.39 -5.45 3.58
CA ASP A 185 21.66 -5.52 2.86
C ASP A 185 22.85 -5.82 3.78
N ILE A 186 22.92 -5.14 4.94
CA ILE A 186 23.96 -5.39 5.95
C ILE A 186 23.80 -6.81 6.53
N SER A 187 22.56 -7.23 6.79
CA SER A 187 22.28 -8.57 7.30
C SER A 187 22.69 -9.62 6.28
N GLU A 188 22.42 -9.45 4.99
CA GLU A 188 22.86 -10.38 3.95
C GLU A 188 24.39 -10.45 3.85
N LEU A 189 25.07 -9.31 3.93
CA LEU A 189 26.53 -9.25 3.86
C LEU A 189 27.19 -9.94 5.07
N TYR A 190 26.65 -9.73 6.27
CA TYR A 190 27.28 -10.19 7.50
C TYR A 190 26.62 -11.41 8.16
N SER A 191 25.53 -11.96 7.64
CA SER A 191 24.88 -13.16 8.21
C SER A 191 25.37 -14.46 7.57
N TRP A 192 26.36 -14.40 6.66
CA TRP A 192 26.95 -15.61 6.10
C TRP A 192 27.59 -16.48 7.18
N ASP A 193 27.18 -17.75 7.22
CA ASP A 193 27.70 -18.74 8.14
C ASP A 193 29.14 -19.13 7.74
N HIS A 194 30.12 -18.56 8.43
CA HIS A 194 31.53 -18.90 8.23
C HIS A 194 31.90 -20.02 9.18
N ALA A 195 32.55 -21.07 8.67
CA ALA A 195 32.98 -22.23 9.47
C ALA A 195 33.85 -21.87 10.70
N GLU A 196 34.48 -20.70 10.70
CA GLU A 196 35.31 -20.19 11.79
C GLU A 196 34.58 -19.21 12.73
N ARG A 197 33.36 -18.77 12.39
CA ARG A 197 32.56 -17.87 13.23
C ARG A 197 32.07 -18.64 14.44
N ARG A 198 32.49 -18.15 15.61
CA ARG A 198 31.98 -18.62 16.90
C ARG A 198 31.10 -17.52 17.49
N PRO A 199 29.87 -17.83 17.91
CA PRO A 199 29.03 -16.84 18.57
C PRO A 199 29.74 -16.34 19.83
N LYS A 200 29.82 -15.01 19.99
CA LYS A 200 30.38 -14.38 21.19
C LYS A 200 29.29 -14.26 22.26
N GLY A 201 28.85 -15.40 22.80
CA GLY A 201 27.83 -15.47 23.84
C GLY A 201 26.41 -15.68 23.29
N GLU A 202 25.43 -15.49 24.17
CA GLU A 202 24.01 -15.53 23.80
C GLU A 202 23.70 -14.40 22.81
N GLN A 203 23.12 -14.75 21.67
CA GLN A 203 22.70 -13.80 20.64
C GLN A 203 21.18 -13.67 20.71
N ILE A 204 20.68 -12.44 20.55
CA ILE A 204 19.26 -12.20 20.34
C ILE A 204 18.88 -12.83 19.00
N GLN A 205 17.78 -13.57 18.98
CA GLN A 205 17.35 -14.31 17.80
C GLN A 205 16.63 -13.41 16.78
N GLU A 206 16.07 -12.30 17.26
CA GLU A 206 15.33 -11.29 16.49
C GLU A 206 16.28 -10.17 16.05
N ALA A 207 16.12 -9.70 14.82
CA ALA A 207 16.86 -8.55 14.33
C ALA A 207 16.35 -7.25 14.97
N GLU A 208 17.27 -6.50 15.59
CA GLU A 208 17.00 -5.19 16.18
C GLU A 208 18.04 -4.20 15.68
N SER A 209 17.61 -3.00 15.30
CA SER A 209 18.51 -1.92 14.92
C SER A 209 17.97 -0.55 15.32
N HIS A 210 18.88 0.37 15.61
CA HIS A 210 18.55 1.77 15.89
C HIS A 210 19.53 2.69 15.18
N VAL A 211 19.02 3.80 14.66
CA VAL A 211 19.82 4.87 14.08
C VAL A 211 19.33 6.21 14.64
N VAL A 212 20.27 7.08 14.98
CA VAL A 212 19.99 8.44 15.43
C VAL A 212 20.50 9.40 14.36
N LEU A 213 19.60 10.23 13.86
CA LEU A 213 19.87 11.25 12.84
C LEU A 213 20.47 12.51 13.48
N HIS A 214 20.96 13.43 12.64
CA HIS A 214 21.63 14.65 13.12
C HIS A 214 20.70 15.61 13.87
N ASP A 215 19.41 15.56 13.56
CA ASP A 215 18.35 16.34 14.20
C ASP A 215 17.82 15.70 15.49
N GLU A 216 18.56 14.72 16.04
CA GLU A 216 18.21 13.94 17.24
C GLU A 216 17.01 12.99 17.05
N THR A 217 16.44 12.90 15.84
CA THR A 217 15.40 11.92 15.52
C THR A 217 15.99 10.51 15.54
N MET A 218 15.37 9.59 16.28
CA MET A 218 15.75 8.18 16.33
C MET A 218 14.76 7.33 15.53
N ILE A 219 15.29 6.49 14.63
CA ILE A 219 14.55 5.43 13.96
C ILE A 219 14.94 4.11 14.61
N HIS A 220 13.95 3.37 15.07
CA HIS A 220 14.13 2.06 15.69
C HIS A 220 13.37 1.00 14.89
N LEU A 221 14.06 -0.10 14.57
CA LEU A 221 13.54 -1.22 13.81
C LEU A 221 13.67 -2.49 14.64
N MET A 222 12.56 -3.20 14.83
CA MET A 222 12.51 -4.48 15.54
C MET A 222 11.76 -5.53 14.73
N GLU A 223 12.36 -6.71 14.56
CA GLU A 223 11.70 -7.87 13.98
C GLU A 223 10.63 -8.42 14.93
N MET A 224 9.39 -8.56 14.45
CA MET A 224 8.28 -9.07 15.25
C MET A 224 7.94 -10.54 14.97
N ASN A 225 8.20 -11.04 13.77
CA ASN A 225 7.89 -12.42 13.42
C ASN A 225 8.73 -12.89 12.22
N LYS A 226 8.90 -14.20 12.11
CA LYS A 226 9.61 -14.90 11.01
C LYS A 226 9.06 -14.64 9.61
N TYR A 227 7.88 -14.03 9.51
CA TYR A 227 7.27 -13.58 8.25
C TYR A 227 7.73 -12.18 7.85
N ALA A 228 8.91 -11.77 8.32
CA ALA A 228 9.57 -10.53 7.94
C ALA A 228 8.72 -9.28 8.28
N MET A 229 8.08 -9.27 9.45
CA MET A 229 7.39 -8.07 9.93
C MET A 229 8.33 -7.23 10.79
N ALA A 230 8.51 -5.97 10.42
CA ALA A 230 9.35 -5.03 11.16
C ALA A 230 8.52 -3.87 11.72
N LEU A 231 8.75 -3.54 12.99
CA LEU A 231 8.18 -2.37 13.63
C LEU A 231 9.12 -1.19 13.43
N GLY A 232 8.73 -0.22 12.61
CA GLY A 232 9.44 1.05 12.44
C GLY A 232 8.89 2.09 13.42
N ILE A 233 9.74 2.57 14.32
CA ILE A 233 9.40 3.59 15.33
C ILE A 233 10.23 4.83 15.09
N ILE A 234 9.57 5.99 15.07
CA ILE A 234 10.23 7.30 15.05
C ILE A 234 10.01 7.98 16.39
N LEU A 235 11.11 8.45 16.97
CA LEU A 235 11.21 9.14 18.25
C LEU A 235 11.89 10.49 18.02
N LYS A 236 11.37 11.55 18.63
CA LYS A 236 12.04 12.85 18.81
C LYS A 236 12.15 13.17 20.29
#